data_AF-A0A4Y2KQ11-F1
#
_entry.id   AF-A0A4Y2KQ11-F1
#
_cell.length_a   1.000
_cell.length_b   1.000
_cell.length_c   1.000
_cell.angle_alpha   90.00
_cell.angle_beta   90.00
_cell.angle_gamma   90.00
#
_symmetry.space_group_name_H-M   'P 1'
#
loop_
_entity.id
_entity.type
_entity.pdbx_description
1 polymer ?
#
loop_
_entity_poly.entity_id
_entity_poly.type
_entity_poly.pdbx_seq_one_letter_code
_entity_poly.pdbx_strand_id
1 'polypeptide(L)'
;MCFGECKRYGHDVCIVTFDQPLYTKAREIVAAAPEGSDLSKIVIRLGGFHLFSSFFGAIGYIMQGSGIREVLSFIHAPNSLDKMLTGHAYARAVRAHTLLYLTLATIIPKELVIDNDMDANLQNTIEDVKNNTISYNDIENCDEKTEALLYQCNKKLKQYERQENSTGKLWIQYFNMVSIAKDFIRAERMGHWQAHLNCIKEMIPYFHAS
;
A
#
# COMPACT_ATOMS: atom_id res chain seq x y z
N MET A 1 -20.03 -22.01 -13.46
CA MET A 1 -20.27 -20.82 -14.30
C MET A 1 -18.95 -20.10 -14.62
N CYS A 2 -18.14 -19.71 -13.63
CA CYS A 2 -16.87 -18.98 -13.87
C CYS A 2 -15.83 -19.73 -14.74
N PHE A 3 -15.54 -21.01 -14.47
CA PHE A 3 -14.51 -21.72 -15.25
C PHE A 3 -14.92 -22.02 -16.70
N GLY A 4 -16.23 -22.20 -16.94
CA GLY A 4 -16.77 -22.34 -18.30
C GLY A 4 -16.55 -21.09 -19.16
N GLU A 5 -16.70 -19.90 -18.57
CA GLU A 5 -16.36 -18.64 -19.24
C GLU A 5 -14.85 -18.50 -19.47
N CYS A 6 -14.01 -18.85 -18.49
CA CYS A 6 -12.55 -18.82 -18.67
C CYS A 6 -12.10 -19.69 -19.85
N LYS A 7 -12.62 -20.92 -19.96
CA LYS A 7 -12.37 -21.81 -21.11
C LYS A 7 -12.79 -21.18 -22.44
N ARG A 8 -13.91 -20.46 -22.48
CA ARG A 8 -14.40 -19.78 -23.70
C ARG A 8 -13.39 -18.74 -24.23
N TYR A 9 -12.60 -18.14 -23.34
CA TYR A 9 -11.55 -17.18 -23.69
C TYR A 9 -10.14 -17.81 -23.75
N GLY A 10 -10.03 -19.14 -23.72
CA GLY A 10 -8.75 -19.85 -23.83
C GLY A 10 -7.90 -19.83 -22.56
N HIS A 11 -8.49 -19.60 -21.39
CA HIS A 11 -7.79 -19.66 -20.11
C HIS A 11 -7.90 -21.04 -19.46
N ASP A 12 -6.74 -21.62 -19.11
CA ASP A 12 -6.66 -22.91 -18.43
C ASP A 12 -6.87 -22.83 -16.91
N VAL A 13 -6.84 -21.62 -16.35
CA VAL A 13 -6.95 -21.33 -14.91
C VAL A 13 -7.96 -20.22 -14.69
N CYS A 14 -8.75 -20.32 -13.62
CA CYS A 14 -9.67 -19.27 -13.19
C CYS A 14 -9.27 -18.75 -11.80
N ILE A 15 -9.05 -17.45 -11.66
CA ILE A 15 -8.75 -16.82 -10.37
C ILE A 15 -10.04 -16.25 -9.80
N VAL A 16 -10.37 -16.64 -8.57
CA VAL A 16 -11.58 -16.16 -7.86
C VAL A 16 -11.19 -15.60 -6.51
N THR A 17 -11.64 -14.38 -6.24
CA THR A 17 -11.40 -13.70 -4.96
C THR A 17 -12.57 -13.89 -4.01
N PHE A 18 -12.28 -14.19 -2.74
CA PHE A 18 -13.28 -14.28 -1.66
C PHE A 18 -12.88 -13.43 -0.46
N ASP A 19 -13.87 -12.95 0.30
CA ASP A 19 -13.60 -12.40 1.63
C ASP A 19 -13.05 -13.47 2.59
N GLN A 20 -12.54 -13.08 3.75
CA GLN A 20 -11.84 -14.00 4.65
C GLN A 20 -12.69 -15.23 5.06
N PRO A 21 -13.98 -15.11 5.43
CA PRO A 21 -14.78 -16.28 5.78
C PRO A 21 -14.99 -17.25 4.61
N LEU A 22 -15.31 -16.72 3.42
CA LEU A 22 -15.55 -17.57 2.25
C LEU A 22 -14.25 -18.10 1.65
N TYR A 23 -13.15 -17.38 1.78
CA TYR A 23 -11.82 -17.77 1.31
C TYR A 23 -11.43 -19.12 1.91
N THR A 24 -11.55 -19.29 3.22
CA THR A 24 -11.20 -20.54 3.90
C THR A 24 -12.02 -21.71 3.35
N LYS A 25 -13.34 -21.53 3.19
CA LYS A 25 -14.22 -22.58 2.65
C LYS A 25 -13.95 -22.89 1.18
N ALA A 26 -13.72 -21.86 0.37
CA ALA A 26 -13.37 -22.06 -1.03
C ALA A 26 -12.01 -22.77 -1.18
N ARG A 27 -11.03 -22.46 -0.33
CA ARG A 27 -9.74 -23.16 -0.28
C ARG A 27 -9.90 -24.63 0.08
N GLU A 28 -10.70 -24.96 1.10
CA GLU A 28 -11.00 -26.34 1.48
C GLU A 28 -11.63 -27.12 0.30
N ILE A 29 -12.61 -26.52 -0.39
CA ILE A 29 -13.30 -27.13 -1.54
C ILE A 29 -12.31 -27.41 -2.69
N VAL A 30 -11.49 -26.43 -3.06
CA VAL A 30 -10.51 -26.60 -4.15
C VAL A 30 -9.44 -27.62 -3.78
N ALA A 31 -8.99 -27.64 -2.52
CA ALA A 31 -8.00 -28.62 -2.04
C ALA A 31 -8.55 -30.06 -2.04
N ALA A 32 -9.86 -30.24 -1.85
CA ALA A 32 -10.53 -31.54 -1.89
C ALA A 32 -10.95 -31.97 -3.32
N ALA A 33 -10.75 -31.12 -4.33
CA ALA A 33 -11.18 -31.41 -5.70
C ALA A 33 -10.28 -32.49 -6.34
N PRO A 34 -10.86 -33.40 -7.16
CA PRO A 34 -10.07 -34.36 -7.91
C PRO A 34 -9.08 -33.68 -8.85
N GLU A 35 -7.89 -34.25 -9.01
CA GLU A 35 -6.88 -33.76 -9.94
C GLU A 35 -7.41 -33.74 -11.37
N GLY A 36 -7.13 -32.66 -12.12
CA GLY A 36 -7.60 -32.48 -13.49
C GLY A 36 -9.06 -32.01 -13.62
N SER A 37 -9.81 -31.94 -12.52
CA SER A 37 -11.18 -31.40 -12.52
C SER A 37 -11.20 -29.90 -12.79
N ASP A 38 -12.35 -29.39 -13.23
CA ASP A 38 -12.57 -27.96 -13.42
C ASP A 38 -12.37 -27.15 -12.13
N LEU A 39 -12.64 -27.75 -10.96
CA LEU A 39 -12.42 -27.12 -9.65
C LEU A 39 -10.94 -27.05 -9.27
N SER A 40 -10.13 -28.07 -9.61
CA SER A 40 -8.67 -28.04 -9.36
C SER A 40 -7.94 -26.94 -10.14
N LYS A 41 -8.58 -26.41 -11.19
CA LYS A 41 -8.07 -25.31 -12.02
C LYS A 41 -8.48 -23.92 -11.52
N ILE A 42 -9.16 -23.85 -10.37
CA ILE A 42 -9.55 -22.59 -9.74
C ILE A 42 -8.49 -22.20 -8.70
N VAL A 43 -7.92 -21.01 -8.86
CA VAL A 43 -7.02 -20.39 -7.88
C VAL A 43 -7.84 -19.46 -6.99
N ILE A 44 -7.97 -19.85 -5.73
CA ILE A 44 -8.67 -19.06 -4.71
C ILE A 44 -7.71 -18.01 -4.12
N ARG A 45 -8.11 -16.75 -4.19
CA ARG A 45 -7.37 -15.59 -3.69
C ARG A 45 -8.15 -14.88 -2.58
N LEU A 46 -7.46 -14.40 -1.55
CA LEU A 46 -8.09 -13.57 -0.53
C LEU A 46 -8.37 -12.18 -1.12
N GLY A 47 -9.59 -11.69 -0.95
CA GLY A 47 -10.04 -10.41 -1.49
C GLY A 47 -9.30 -9.24 -0.83
N GLY A 48 -8.55 -8.49 -1.63
CA GLY A 48 -7.73 -7.38 -1.13
C GLY A 48 -8.52 -6.19 -0.61
N PHE A 49 -9.76 -5.97 -1.07
CA PHE A 49 -10.54 -4.78 -0.71
C PHE A 49 -10.84 -4.67 0.80
N HIS A 50 -11.39 -5.73 1.39
CA HIS A 50 -11.74 -5.73 2.82
C HIS A 50 -10.50 -5.79 3.72
N LEU A 51 -9.47 -6.52 3.29
CA LEU A 51 -8.16 -6.51 3.96
C LEU A 51 -7.62 -5.09 4.04
N PHE A 52 -7.63 -4.38 2.91
CA PHE A 52 -7.10 -3.02 2.82
C PHE A 52 -7.95 -1.99 3.57
N SER A 53 -9.27 -2.13 3.52
CA SER A 53 -10.20 -1.34 4.34
C SER A 53 -9.93 -1.54 5.83
N SER A 54 -9.72 -2.79 6.26
CA SER A 54 -9.33 -3.10 7.64
C SER A 54 -7.98 -2.49 8.00
N PHE A 55 -7.03 -2.47 7.06
CA PHE A 55 -5.70 -1.89 7.27
C PHE A 55 -5.76 -0.38 7.49
N PHE A 56 -6.60 0.33 6.74
CA PHE A 56 -6.88 1.75 7.04
C PHE A 56 -7.54 1.94 8.40
N GLY A 57 -8.44 1.04 8.80
CA GLY A 57 -9.00 1.02 10.15
C GLY A 57 -7.91 0.90 11.22
N ALA A 58 -6.95 -0.02 11.04
CA ALA A 58 -5.82 -0.19 11.94
C ALA A 58 -4.91 1.06 11.99
N ILE A 59 -4.65 1.71 10.84
CA ILE A 59 -3.95 3.01 10.80
C ILE A 59 -4.70 4.04 11.65
N GLY A 60 -6.01 4.18 11.48
CA GLY A 60 -6.80 5.14 12.24
C GLY A 60 -6.81 4.86 13.75
N TYR A 61 -6.89 3.58 14.14
CA TYR A 61 -6.82 3.17 15.54
C TYR A 61 -5.46 3.48 16.17
N ILE A 62 -4.37 3.05 15.52
CA ILE A 62 -3.00 3.26 16.00
C ILE A 62 -2.68 4.77 16.12
N MET A 63 -3.21 5.57 15.19
CA MET A 63 -2.99 7.01 15.16
C MET A 63 -3.99 7.79 16.04
N GLN A 64 -4.83 7.13 16.83
CA GLN A 64 -5.76 7.83 17.72
C GLN A 64 -5.02 8.73 18.72
N GLY A 65 -5.46 9.98 18.85
CA GLY A 65 -4.83 10.96 19.74
C GLY A 65 -3.48 11.54 19.26
N SER A 66 -3.01 11.16 18.06
CA SER A 66 -1.74 11.64 17.50
C SER A 66 -1.76 13.05 16.91
N GLY A 67 -2.95 13.65 16.75
CA GLY A 67 -3.14 14.86 15.94
C GLY A 67 -3.54 14.58 14.47
N ILE A 68 -3.61 13.31 14.04
CA ILE A 68 -3.94 12.96 12.64
C ILE A 68 -5.32 13.48 12.21
N ARG A 69 -6.30 13.49 13.11
CA ARG A 69 -7.66 13.94 12.81
C ARG A 69 -7.67 15.43 12.51
N GLU A 70 -6.95 16.20 13.32
CA GLU A 70 -6.78 17.63 13.23
C GLU A 70 -6.09 18.01 11.92
N VAL A 71 -4.99 17.32 11.57
CA VAL A 71 -4.29 17.55 10.30
C VAL A 71 -5.17 17.20 9.10
N LEU A 72 -5.91 16.10 9.14
CA LEU A 72 -6.79 15.71 8.02
C LEU A 72 -8.04 16.59 7.91
N SER A 73 -8.42 17.31 8.97
CA SER A 73 -9.54 18.26 8.93
C SER A 73 -9.29 19.47 8.02
N PHE A 74 -8.04 19.78 7.70
CA PHE A 74 -7.70 20.83 6.73
C PHE A 74 -8.08 20.47 5.29
N ILE A 75 -8.22 19.18 4.96
CA ILE A 75 -8.51 18.69 3.60
C ILE A 75 -9.85 17.96 3.48
N HIS A 76 -10.47 17.57 4.59
CA HIS A 76 -11.73 16.84 4.61
C HIS A 76 -12.68 17.37 5.69
N ALA A 77 -13.97 17.43 5.35
CA ALA A 77 -15.01 17.83 6.30
C ALA A 77 -15.10 16.86 7.50
N PRO A 78 -15.42 17.32 8.72
CA PRO A 78 -15.40 16.51 9.94
C PRO A 78 -16.18 15.18 9.83
N ASN A 79 -17.39 15.21 9.26
CA ASN A 79 -18.24 14.02 9.07
C ASN A 79 -17.61 12.95 8.13
N SER A 80 -16.61 13.33 7.34
CA SER A 80 -15.88 12.43 6.46
C SER A 80 -14.75 11.70 7.19
N LEU A 81 -14.18 12.30 8.24
CA LEU A 81 -12.98 11.81 8.90
C LEU A 81 -13.22 10.48 9.60
N ASP A 82 -14.36 10.32 10.28
CA ASP A 82 -14.67 9.09 11.02
C ASP A 82 -14.75 7.87 10.10
N LYS A 83 -15.53 7.99 9.00
CA LYS A 83 -15.65 6.89 8.02
C LYS A 83 -14.34 6.57 7.33
N MET A 84 -13.47 7.56 7.18
CA MET A 84 -12.19 7.43 6.51
C MET A 84 -11.13 6.77 7.41
N LEU A 85 -10.99 7.26 8.64
CA LEU A 85 -10.05 6.73 9.64
C LEU A 85 -10.45 5.32 10.11
N THR A 86 -11.73 4.98 10.05
CA THR A 86 -12.21 3.60 10.29
C THR A 86 -12.14 2.71 9.05
N GLY A 87 -11.59 3.20 7.93
CA GLY A 87 -11.45 2.43 6.69
C GLY A 87 -12.74 2.18 5.89
N HIS A 88 -13.90 2.59 6.40
CA HIS A 88 -15.22 2.39 5.76
C HIS A 88 -15.44 3.27 4.52
N ALA A 89 -14.62 4.30 4.32
CA ALA A 89 -14.65 5.16 3.15
C ALA A 89 -13.37 5.01 2.31
N TYR A 90 -13.18 3.81 1.73
CA TYR A 90 -11.98 3.40 0.98
C TYR A 90 -11.35 4.51 0.12
N ALA A 91 -12.08 5.06 -0.86
CA ALA A 91 -11.51 6.01 -1.81
C ALA A 91 -11.04 7.32 -1.13
N ARG A 92 -11.75 7.74 -0.07
CA ARG A 92 -11.36 8.89 0.75
C ARG A 92 -10.15 8.57 1.60
N ALA A 93 -10.07 7.37 2.19
CA ALA A 93 -8.94 6.92 3.00
C ALA A 93 -7.66 6.86 2.18
N VAL A 94 -7.71 6.23 0.99
CA VAL A 94 -6.59 6.20 0.04
C VAL A 94 -6.10 7.62 -0.25
N ARG A 95 -7.01 8.53 -0.62
CA ARG A 95 -6.65 9.90 -0.98
C ARG A 95 -6.03 10.65 0.19
N ALA A 96 -6.67 10.64 1.36
CA ALA A 96 -6.21 11.39 2.53
C ALA A 96 -4.86 10.89 3.05
N HIS A 97 -4.70 9.58 3.19
CA HIS A 97 -3.44 9.00 3.65
C HIS A 97 -2.31 9.24 2.65
N THR A 98 -2.59 9.15 1.34
CA THR A 98 -1.59 9.45 0.31
C THR A 98 -1.17 10.92 0.32
N LEU A 99 -2.11 11.85 0.48
CA LEU A 99 -1.81 13.28 0.54
C LEU A 99 -0.96 13.61 1.79
N LEU A 100 -1.35 13.09 2.95
CA LEU A 100 -0.61 13.30 4.20
C LEU A 100 0.78 12.65 4.14
N TYR A 101 0.89 11.44 3.57
CA TYR A 101 2.17 10.80 3.28
C TYR A 101 3.05 11.69 2.39
N LEU A 102 2.49 12.24 1.31
CA LEU A 102 3.22 13.12 0.41
C LEU A 102 3.70 14.38 1.16
N THR A 103 2.84 15.01 1.98
CA THR A 103 3.24 16.16 2.80
C THR A 103 4.44 15.80 3.69
N LEU A 104 4.39 14.68 4.42
CA LEU A 104 5.51 14.22 5.23
C LEU A 104 6.76 13.93 4.39
N ALA A 105 6.59 13.29 3.23
CA ALA A 105 7.66 12.97 2.29
C ALA A 105 8.29 14.23 1.66
N THR A 106 7.61 15.39 1.64
CA THR A 106 8.21 16.67 1.22
C THR A 106 8.96 17.38 2.34
N ILE A 107 8.72 17.02 3.60
CA ILE A 107 9.43 17.60 4.75
C ILE A 107 10.80 16.93 4.91
N ILE A 108 10.87 15.60 4.76
CA ILE A 108 12.11 14.83 4.96
C ILE A 108 13.28 15.35 4.07
N PRO A 109 13.10 15.56 2.75
CA PRO A 109 14.16 16.07 1.87
C PRO A 109 14.65 17.46 2.23
N LYS A 110 13.81 18.33 2.81
CA LYS A 110 14.22 19.69 3.24
C LYS A 110 15.26 19.66 4.35
N GLU A 111 15.38 18.54 5.05
CA GLU A 111 16.38 18.33 6.09
C GLU A 111 17.57 17.48 5.61
N LEU A 112 17.59 17.08 4.34
CA LEU A 112 18.71 16.40 3.72
C LEU A 112 19.61 17.42 3.04
N VAL A 113 20.92 17.15 3.06
CA VAL A 113 21.87 17.89 2.21
C VAL A 113 21.81 17.22 0.84
N ILE A 114 20.92 17.71 0.00
CA ILE A 114 20.77 17.28 -1.39
C ILE A 114 21.70 18.14 -2.23
N ASP A 115 22.63 17.52 -2.96
CA ASP A 115 23.45 18.27 -3.91
C ASP A 115 22.62 18.70 -5.14
N ASN A 116 23.10 19.71 -5.85
CA ASN A 116 22.36 20.29 -6.99
C ASN A 116 22.10 19.27 -8.11
N ASP A 117 22.94 18.25 -8.24
CA ASP A 117 22.82 17.25 -9.30
C ASP A 117 21.75 16.20 -8.96
N MET A 118 21.66 15.79 -7.69
CA MET A 118 20.57 14.95 -7.17
C MET A 118 19.21 15.67 -7.24
N ASP A 119 19.15 16.95 -6.88
CA ASP A 119 17.90 17.73 -6.97
C ASP A 119 17.45 17.87 -8.44
N ALA A 120 18.38 18.21 -9.34
CA ALA A 120 18.08 18.28 -10.77
C ALA A 120 17.60 16.93 -11.32
N ASN A 121 18.21 15.81 -10.91
CA ASN A 121 17.77 14.47 -11.31
C ASN A 121 16.34 14.21 -10.86
N LEU A 122 16.02 14.48 -9.59
CA LEU A 122 14.68 14.29 -9.05
C LEU A 122 13.63 15.14 -9.78
N GLN A 123 13.94 16.41 -10.06
CA GLN A 123 13.03 17.29 -10.81
C GLN A 123 12.79 16.76 -12.23
N ASN A 124 13.84 16.30 -12.91
CA ASN A 124 13.72 15.70 -14.24
C ASN A 124 12.85 14.44 -14.22
N THR A 125 13.09 13.52 -13.28
CA THR A 125 12.25 12.32 -13.13
C THR A 125 10.79 12.67 -12.84
N ILE A 126 10.52 13.67 -12.00
CA ILE A 126 9.15 14.13 -11.73
C ILE A 126 8.50 14.68 -13.00
N GLU A 127 9.25 15.45 -13.79
CA GLU A 127 8.76 16.03 -15.04
C GLU A 127 8.50 14.94 -16.08
N ASP A 128 9.35 13.92 -16.16
CA ASP A 128 9.15 12.76 -17.02
C ASP A 128 7.89 11.97 -16.65
N VAL A 129 7.64 11.79 -15.35
CA VAL A 129 6.41 11.15 -14.86
C VAL A 129 5.18 11.96 -15.25
N LYS A 130 5.20 13.29 -15.09
CA LYS A 130 4.07 14.15 -15.47
C LYS A 130 3.79 14.11 -16.97
N ASN A 131 4.83 14.05 -17.78
CA ASN A 131 4.75 14.02 -19.23
C ASN A 131 4.52 12.61 -19.79
N ASN A 132 4.46 11.59 -18.92
CA ASN A 132 4.36 10.16 -19.28
C ASN A 132 5.47 9.71 -20.24
N THR A 133 6.68 10.26 -20.11
CA THR A 133 7.86 9.93 -20.94
C THR A 133 8.70 8.81 -20.36
N ILE A 134 8.51 8.48 -19.08
CA ILE A 134 9.18 7.40 -18.36
C ILE A 134 8.21 6.24 -18.10
N SER A 135 8.69 4.99 -18.24
CA SER A 135 7.87 3.81 -17.95
C SER A 135 7.89 3.48 -16.45
N TYR A 136 6.94 2.64 -16.03
CA TYR A 136 6.91 2.14 -14.66
C TYR A 136 8.19 1.36 -14.29
N ASN A 137 8.71 0.56 -15.22
CA ASN A 137 9.91 -0.24 -15.01
C ASN A 137 11.15 0.64 -14.85
N ASP A 138 11.22 1.79 -15.53
CA ASP A 138 12.34 2.72 -15.38
C ASP A 138 12.33 3.40 -14.01
N ILE A 139 11.14 3.67 -13.45
CA ILE A 139 11.00 4.19 -12.08
C ILE A 139 11.41 3.13 -11.05
N GLU A 140 11.03 1.87 -11.27
CA GLU A 140 11.35 0.77 -10.36
C GLU A 140 12.86 0.44 -10.38
N ASN A 141 13.48 0.49 -11.56
CA ASN A 141 14.93 0.39 -11.73
C ASN A 141 15.57 1.76 -11.54
N CYS A 142 15.51 2.28 -10.31
CA CYS A 142 16.09 3.57 -9.93
C CYS A 142 17.52 3.73 -10.46
N ASP A 143 17.82 4.90 -11.03
CA ASP A 143 19.20 5.29 -11.32
C ASP A 143 20.02 5.45 -10.01
N GLU A 144 21.34 5.50 -10.14
CA GLU A 144 22.28 5.60 -9.01
C GLU A 144 22.00 6.82 -8.10
N LYS A 145 21.57 7.95 -8.67
CA LYS A 145 21.28 9.17 -7.91
C LYS A 145 19.98 9.04 -7.13
N THR A 146 18.96 8.44 -7.76
CA THR A 146 17.68 8.12 -7.10
C THR A 146 17.88 7.12 -5.96
N GLU A 147 18.72 6.10 -6.16
CA GLU A 147 19.07 5.15 -5.10
C GLU A 147 19.82 5.82 -3.94
N ALA A 148 20.77 6.72 -4.24
CA ALA A 148 21.48 7.50 -3.23
C ALA A 148 20.52 8.40 -2.40
N LEU A 149 19.56 9.06 -3.06
CA LEU A 149 18.53 9.86 -2.39
C LEU A 149 17.64 8.99 -1.49
N LEU A 150 17.16 7.85 -1.98
CA LEU A 150 16.37 6.90 -1.19
C LEU A 150 17.14 6.41 0.03
N TYR A 151 18.43 6.12 -0.12
CA TYR A 151 19.29 5.74 0.99
C TYR A 151 19.40 6.85 2.05
N GLN A 152 19.58 8.11 1.64
CA GLN A 152 19.62 9.25 2.56
C GLN A 152 18.28 9.45 3.30
N CYS A 153 17.16 9.37 2.59
CA CYS A 153 15.81 9.42 3.17
C CYS A 153 15.61 8.32 4.23
N ASN A 154 15.93 7.08 3.89
CA ASN A 154 15.80 5.93 4.80
C ASN A 154 16.70 6.05 6.02
N LYS A 155 17.92 6.58 5.85
CA LYS A 155 18.84 6.86 6.96
C LYS A 155 18.25 7.89 7.91
N LYS A 156 17.66 8.98 7.39
CA LYS A 156 17.03 10.03 8.20
C LYS A 156 15.78 9.52 8.93
N LEU A 157 14.94 8.72 8.26
CA LEU A 157 13.79 8.05 8.90
C LEU A 157 14.22 7.22 10.12
N LYS A 158 15.26 6.39 9.96
CA LYS A 158 15.84 5.60 11.07
C LYS A 158 16.41 6.46 12.20
N GLN A 159 16.90 7.66 11.90
CA GLN A 159 17.35 8.59 12.95
C GLN A 159 16.17 9.08 13.79
N TYR A 160 15.04 9.43 13.16
CA TYR A 160 13.82 9.81 13.88
C TYR A 160 13.27 8.68 14.76
N GLU A 161 13.32 7.45 14.29
CA GLU A 161 12.90 6.28 15.08
C GLU A 161 13.75 6.07 16.35
N ARG A 162 15.03 6.49 16.32
CA ARG A 162 15.97 6.34 17.45
C ARG A 162 15.86 7.44 18.48
N GLN A 163 15.28 8.58 18.14
CA GLN A 163 15.07 9.68 19.10
C GLN A 163 14.11 9.23 20.21
N GLU A 164 14.27 9.72 21.44
CA GLU A 164 13.38 9.39 22.57
C GLU A 164 11.98 10.05 22.48
N ASN A 165 11.63 10.64 21.33
CA ASN A 165 10.32 11.24 21.11
C ASN A 165 9.29 10.19 20.66
N SER A 166 8.38 9.81 21.56
CA SER A 166 7.29 8.86 21.28
C SER A 166 6.38 9.29 20.14
N THR A 167 6.10 10.59 20.01
CA THR A 167 5.27 11.14 18.92
C THR A 167 5.98 11.01 17.58
N GLY A 168 7.28 11.31 17.53
CA GLY A 168 8.09 11.14 16.31
C GLY A 168 8.05 9.70 15.81
N LYS A 169 8.28 8.73 16.70
CA LYS A 169 8.22 7.29 16.37
C LYS A 169 6.87 6.88 15.80
N LEU A 170 5.77 7.37 16.39
CA LEU A 170 4.42 7.08 15.92
C LEU A 170 4.17 7.61 14.49
N TRP A 171 4.65 8.82 14.19
CA TRP A 171 4.54 9.39 12.84
C TRP A 171 5.44 8.68 11.81
N ILE A 172 6.59 8.13 12.21
CA ILE A 172 7.38 7.25 11.33
C ILE A 172 6.67 5.92 11.09
N GLN A 173 6.08 5.33 12.14
CA GLN A 173 5.24 4.13 11.98
C GLN A 173 4.09 4.39 11.00
N TYR A 174 3.39 5.51 11.13
CA TYR A 174 2.37 5.94 10.17
C TYR A 174 2.92 6.01 8.74
N PHE A 175 4.08 6.63 8.55
CA PHE A 175 4.73 6.75 7.25
C PHE A 175 4.97 5.36 6.63
N ASN A 176 5.52 4.42 7.41
CA ASN A 176 5.76 3.04 6.99
C ASN A 176 4.44 2.30 6.67
N MET A 177 3.41 2.45 7.50
CA MET A 177 2.09 1.85 7.24
C MET A 177 1.48 2.34 5.93
N VAL A 178 1.56 3.65 5.63
CA VAL A 178 1.03 4.19 4.37
C VAL A 178 1.90 3.77 3.16
N SER A 179 3.21 3.59 3.33
CA SER A 179 4.07 2.97 2.29
C SER A 179 3.60 1.57 1.93
N ILE A 180 3.38 0.71 2.92
CA ILE A 180 2.82 -0.64 2.72
C ILE A 180 1.47 -0.56 2.02
N ALA A 181 0.63 0.42 2.38
CA ALA A 181 -0.66 0.61 1.75
C ALA A 181 -0.53 0.91 0.25
N LYS A 182 0.38 1.81 -0.13
CA LYS A 182 0.65 2.16 -1.53
C LYS A 182 1.21 0.98 -2.32
N ASP A 183 2.13 0.22 -1.73
CA ASP A 183 2.73 -0.95 -2.36
C ASP A 183 1.71 -2.07 -2.59
N PHE A 184 0.75 -2.23 -1.68
CA PHE A 184 -0.37 -3.15 -1.89
C PHE A 184 -1.26 -2.71 -3.05
N ILE A 185 -1.65 -1.43 -3.14
CA ILE A 185 -2.43 -0.90 -4.28
C ILE A 185 -1.69 -1.16 -5.59
N ARG A 186 -0.38 -0.91 -5.61
CA ARG A 186 0.48 -1.20 -6.75
C ARG A 186 0.43 -2.69 -7.10
N ALA A 187 0.66 -3.57 -6.14
CA ALA A 187 0.69 -5.02 -6.37
C ALA A 187 -0.65 -5.55 -6.91
N GLU A 188 -1.78 -5.05 -6.39
CA GLU A 188 -3.12 -5.35 -6.92
C GLU A 188 -3.27 -4.91 -8.38
N ARG A 189 -2.89 -3.66 -8.68
CA ARG A 189 -3.05 -3.07 -10.01
C ARG A 189 -2.18 -3.72 -11.09
N MET A 190 -1.00 -4.20 -10.70
CA MET A 190 -0.06 -4.85 -11.63
C MET A 190 -0.23 -6.38 -11.67
N GLY A 191 -1.14 -6.95 -10.87
CA GLY A 191 -1.26 -8.40 -10.74
C GLY A 191 0.01 -9.08 -10.19
N HIS A 192 0.86 -8.35 -9.47
CA HIS A 192 2.15 -8.85 -9.01
C HIS A 192 2.00 -9.67 -7.72
N TRP A 193 1.83 -10.99 -7.88
CA TRP A 193 1.47 -11.88 -6.77
C TRP A 193 2.46 -11.90 -5.59
N GLN A 194 3.76 -11.97 -5.87
CA GLN A 194 4.76 -12.01 -4.79
C GLN A 194 4.76 -10.70 -3.96
N ALA A 195 4.67 -9.55 -4.63
CA ALA A 195 4.55 -8.24 -3.96
C ALA A 195 3.28 -8.15 -3.11
N HIS A 196 2.15 -8.67 -3.61
CA HIS A 196 0.91 -8.75 -2.83
C HIS A 196 1.11 -9.57 -1.54
N LEU A 197 1.70 -10.76 -1.62
CA LEU A 197 1.98 -11.59 -0.46
C LEU A 197 2.94 -10.92 0.55
N ASN A 198 3.98 -10.24 0.05
CA ASN A 198 4.91 -9.50 0.89
C ASN A 198 4.17 -8.37 1.65
N CYS A 199 3.32 -7.61 0.97
CA CYS A 199 2.50 -6.58 1.59
C CYS A 199 1.57 -7.15 2.67
N ILE A 200 0.90 -8.29 2.41
CA ILE A 200 0.06 -8.94 3.43
C ILE A 200 0.87 -9.29 4.67
N LYS A 201 2.06 -9.89 4.49
CA LYS A 201 2.96 -10.23 5.59
C LYS A 201 3.33 -9.02 6.43
N GLU A 202 3.56 -7.87 5.79
CA GLU A 202 3.89 -6.61 6.47
C GLU A 202 2.68 -5.94 7.14
N MET A 203 1.45 -6.16 6.64
CA MET A 203 0.22 -5.66 7.26
C MET A 203 -0.17 -6.43 8.53
N ILE A 204 0.09 -7.75 8.58
CA ILE A 204 -0.35 -8.63 9.69
C ILE A 204 -0.05 -8.08 11.10
N PRO A 205 1.17 -7.61 11.41
CA PRO A 205 1.49 -7.11 12.75
C PRO A 205 0.58 -5.96 13.22
N TYR A 206 0.07 -5.15 12.30
CA TYR A 206 -0.76 -3.99 12.63
C TYR A 206 -2.20 -4.36 12.96
N PHE A 207 -2.72 -5.48 12.44
CA PHE A 207 -4.07 -5.95 12.78
C PHE A 207 -4.15 -6.45 14.23
N HIS A 208 -3.04 -6.90 14.80
CA HIS A 208 -2.99 -7.32 16.21
C HIS A 208 -2.85 -6.15 17.19
N ALA A 209 -2.41 -4.99 16.68
CA ALA A 209 -2.23 -3.77 17.47
C ALA A 209 -3.48 -2.87 17.47
N SER A 210 -4.48 -3.20 16.64
CA SER A 210 -5.74 -2.47 16.46
C SER A 210 -6.94 -3.14 17.12
#